data_AF-R6HAR5-F1
#
_entry.id   AF-R6HAR5-F1
#
_cell.length_a   1.000
_cell.length_b   1.000
_cell.length_c   1.000
_cell.angle_alpha   90.00
_cell.angle_beta   90.00
_cell.angle_gamma   90.00
#
_symmetry.space_group_name_H-M   'P 1'
#
loop_
_entity.id
_entity.type
_entity.pdbx_description
1 polymer ?
#
loop_
_entity_poly.entity_id
_entity_poly.type
_entity_poly.pdbx_seq_one_letter_code
_entity_poly.pdbx_strand_id
1 'polypeptide(L)' 'MKIGVGAKPHPDYDLADWVLSTFSQQEEKTMAPVWDWAGEAALAVVTLGVEQAASQFNGLGK' A
#
# COMPACT_ATOMS: atom_id res chain seq x y z
N MET A 1 8.55 2.32 -2.26
CA MET A 1 7.10 2.41 -2.00
C MET A 1 6.61 1.05 -1.54
N LYS A 2 6.01 0.97 -0.35
CA LYS A 2 5.41 -0.27 0.19
C LYS A 2 3.90 -0.02 0.33
N ILE A 3 3.09 -0.96 -0.15
CA ILE A 3 1.65 -0.96 0.06
C ILE A 3 1.35 -2.14 0.97
N GLY A 4 0.81 -1.85 2.16
CA GLY A 4 0.47 -2.89 3.12
C GLY A 4 -0.76 -3.66 2.65
N VAL A 5 -0.67 -4.99 2.67
CA VAL A 5 -1.80 -5.90 2.38
C VAL A 5 -2.54 -6.37 3.64
N GLY A 6 -2.19 -5.81 4.81
CA GLY A 6 -2.76 -6.20 6.09
C GLY A 6 -2.15 -7.46 6.71
N ALA A 7 -2.61 -7.80 7.93
CA ALA A 7 -2.20 -9.00 8.64
C ALA A 7 -3.16 -10.16 8.32
N LYS A 8 -2.61 -11.38 8.25
CA LYS A 8 -3.41 -12.60 8.14
C LYS A 8 -4.45 -12.68 9.26
N PRO A 9 -5.65 -13.22 9.02
CA PRO A 9 -6.72 -13.28 10.02
C PRO A 9 -6.39 -14.16 11.23
N HIS A 10 -5.54 -15.19 11.06
CA HIS A 10 -5.03 -16.01 12.15
C HIS A 10 -3.58 -16.50 11.89
N PRO A 11 -2.83 -16.89 12.94
CA PRO A 11 -1.42 -17.28 12.81
C PRO A 11 -1.20 -18.45 11.83
N ASP A 12 -2.07 -19.45 11.90
CA ASP A 12 -1.98 -20.70 11.11
C ASP A 12 -2.51 -20.56 9.67
N TYR A 13 -2.98 -19.38 9.25
CA TYR A 13 -3.51 -19.16 7.90
C TYR A 13 -2.36 -19.25 6.91
N ASP A 14 -2.52 -19.94 5.79
CA ASP A 14 -1.46 -20.06 4.79
C ASP A 14 -1.09 -18.70 4.19
N LEU A 15 0.22 -18.40 4.14
CA LEU A 15 0.65 -17.07 3.70
C LEU A 15 0.40 -16.86 2.20
N ALA A 16 0.55 -17.89 1.37
CA ALA A 16 0.31 -17.78 -0.05
C ALA A 16 -1.18 -17.55 -0.32
N ASP A 17 -2.05 -18.29 0.35
CA ASP A 17 -3.49 -18.12 0.24
C ASP A 17 -3.92 -16.71 0.66
N TRP A 18 -3.30 -16.13 1.69
CA TRP A 18 -3.57 -14.76 2.09
C TRP A 18 -3.16 -13.74 1.03
N VAL A 19 -1.90 -13.77 0.57
CA VAL A 19 -1.37 -12.74 -0.34
C VAL A 19 -1.90 -12.85 -1.77
N LEU A 20 -2.39 -14.03 -2.16
CA LEU A 20 -2.97 -14.28 -3.48
C LEU A 20 -4.50 -14.14 -3.48
N SER A 21 -5.13 -13.88 -2.33
CA SER A 21 -6.56 -13.65 -2.24
C SER A 21 -6.99 -12.32 -2.87
N THR A 22 -8.27 -12.23 -3.23
CA THR A 22 -8.89 -10.98 -3.68
C THR A 22 -9.32 -10.15 -2.49
N PHE A 23 -9.22 -8.83 -2.59
CA PHE A 23 -9.82 -7.92 -1.63
C PHE A 23 -11.34 -8.10 -1.57
N SER A 24 -11.91 -8.00 -0.37
CA SER A 24 -13.36 -7.87 -0.19
C SER A 24 -13.84 -6.50 -0.71
N GLN A 25 -15.13 -6.38 -1.02
CA GLN A 25 -15.73 -5.11 -1.44
C GLN A 25 -15.51 -3.95 -0.46
N GLN A 26 -15.36 -4.26 0.84
CA GLN A 26 -15.09 -3.25 1.85
C GLN A 26 -13.62 -2.80 1.81
N GLU A 27 -12.69 -3.73 1.63
CA GLU A 27 -11.26 -3.42 1.48
C GLU A 27 -10.99 -2.67 0.18
N GLU A 28 -11.64 -3.03 -0.93
CA GLU A 28 -11.51 -2.34 -2.21
C GLU A 28 -11.82 -0.83 -2.10
N LYS A 29 -12.84 -0.46 -1.31
CA LYS A 29 -13.18 0.94 -1.06
C LYS A 29 -12.08 1.69 -0.31
N THR A 30 -11.42 1.02 0.63
CA THR A 30 -10.27 1.58 1.36
C THR A 30 -9.02 1.64 0.48
N MET A 31 -8.88 0.70 -0.46
CA MET A 31 -7.74 0.62 -1.36
C MET A 31 -7.79 1.63 -2.51
N ALA A 32 -8.98 2.03 -2.96
CA ALA A 32 -9.14 3.02 -4.04
C ALA A 32 -8.26 4.28 -3.88
N PRO A 33 -8.31 5.04 -2.76
CA PRO A 33 -7.45 6.20 -2.56
C PRO A 33 -5.95 5.84 -2.38
N VAL A 34 -5.65 4.61 -1.95
CA VAL A 34 -4.26 4.14 -1.78
C VAL A 34 -3.60 3.93 -3.15
N TRP A 35 -4.35 3.51 -4.16
CA TRP A 35 -3.83 3.34 -5.52
C TRP A 35 -3.44 4.68 -6.15
N ASP A 36 -4.27 5.70 -5.98
CA ASP A 36 -3.97 7.05 -6.45
C ASP A 36 -2.73 7.61 -5.73
N TRP A 37 -2.69 7.49 -4.39
CA TRP A 37 -1.54 7.89 -3.57
C TRP A 37 -0.24 7.17 -3.98
N ALA A 38 -0.32 5.89 -4.30
CA ALA A 38 0.82 5.11 -4.79
C ALA A 38 1.29 5.58 -6.18
N GLY A 39 0.35 5.92 -7.07
CA GLY A 39 0.65 6.51 -8.37
C GLY A 39 1.39 7.85 -8.24
N GLU A 40 0.91 8.73 -7.36
CA GLU A 40 1.56 10.00 -7.06
C GLU A 40 2.95 9.81 -6.43
N ALA A 41 3.10 8.86 -5.50
CA ALA A 41 4.40 8.54 -4.91
C ALA A 41 5.40 8.05 -5.97
N ALA A 42 4.95 7.20 -6.90
CA ALA A 42 5.78 6.73 -8.00
C ALA A 42 6.21 7.89 -8.92
N LEU A 43 5.27 8.78 -9.26
CA LEU A 43 5.56 9.97 -10.06
C LEU A 43 6.56 10.89 -9.35
N ALA A 44 6.39 11.13 -8.05
CA ALA A 44 7.30 11.95 -7.25
C ALA A 44 8.71 11.37 -7.22
N VAL A 45 8.87 10.04 -7.13
CA VAL A 45 10.18 9.40 -7.21
C VAL A 45 10.87 9.71 -8.53
N VAL A 46 10.15 9.66 -9.65
CA VAL A 46 10.72 9.89 -10.99
C VAL A 46 11.01 11.37 -11.26
N THR A 47 10.17 12.27 -10.73
CA THR A 47 10.22 13.72 -11.05
C THR A 47 11.03 14.54 -10.04
N LEU A 48 10.99 14.17 -8.77
CA LEU A 48 11.59 14.92 -7.65
C LEU A 48 12.76 14.16 -6.99
N GLY A 49 12.91 12.88 -7.28
CA GLY A 49 13.92 12.02 -6.67
C GLY A 49 13.47 11.38 -5.35
N VAL A 50 14.24 10.39 -4.91
CA VAL A 50 13.87 9.46 -3.83
C VAL A 50 13.72 10.16 -2.48
N GLU A 51 14.63 11.08 -2.11
CA GLU A 51 14.60 11.73 -0.80
C GLU A 51 13.34 12.59 -0.62
N GLN A 52 13.02 13.41 -1.61
CA GLN A 52 11.86 14.30 -1.56
C GLN A 52 10.55 13.49 -1.58
N ALA A 53 10.45 12.47 -2.44
CA ALA A 53 9.30 11.58 -2.46
C ALA A 53 9.15 10.83 -1.13
N ALA A 54 10.22 10.31 -0.54
CA ALA A 54 10.15 9.64 0.76
C ALA A 54 9.66 10.59 1.86
N SER A 55 10.12 11.83 1.91
CA SER A 55 9.65 12.82 2.88
C SER A 55 8.17 13.16 2.72
N GLN A 56 7.65 13.19 1.50
CA GLN A 56 6.24 13.49 1.23
C GLN A 56 5.32 12.32 1.57
N PHE A 57 5.73 11.09 1.24
CA PHE A 57 4.83 9.94 1.24
C PHE A 57 5.01 8.99 2.44
N ASN A 58 6.15 8.99 3.13
CA ASN A 58 6.37 8.13 4.31
C ASN A 58 5.99 8.80 5.65
N GLY A 59 5.68 10.09 5.67
CA GLY A 59 5.41 10.87 6.89
C GLY A 59 4.04 10.63 7.55
N LEU A 60 3.13 9.89 6.90
CA LEU A 60 1.79 9.60 7.40
C LEU A 60 1.73 8.41 8.37
N GLY A 61 2.72 8.30 9.26
CA GLY A 61 2.68 7.40 10.40
C GLY A 61 2.22 8.13 11.66
N LYS A 62 0.92 8.38 11.78
CA LYS A 62 0.24 8.66 13.05
C LYS A 62 -1.01 7.81 13.16
#